data_AF-A0A2T0TEU7-F1
#
_entry.id   AF-A0A2T0TEU7-F1
#
_cell.length_a   1.000
_cell.length_b   1.000
_cell.length_c   1.000
_cell.angle_alpha   90.00
_cell.angle_beta   90.00
_cell.angle_gamma   90.00
#
_symmetry.space_group_name_H-M   'P 1'
#
loop_
_entity.id
_entity.type
_entity.pdbx_description
1 polymer ?
#
loop_
_entity_poly.entity_id
_entity_poly.type
_entity_poly.pdbx_seq_one_letter_code
_entity_poly.pdbx_strand_id
1 'polypeptide(L)'
;MSYPSSTYQPAHTRIVSPVSSPSSGGTRTSTLQAKIDTSPRQVMQQKRVAILKGVIIQRKGLPAGLKAGIEQLSGMSMDDVRVHYNSAKPAGVGALAYAQGSDIYLAPGQDRHLAHEAWHVVQQRQGRVRPTIGVNGMAVNDNVQLEREADIMGARADGM
;
A
#
# COMPACT_ATOMS: atom_id res chain seq x y z
N MET A 1 -34.86 -10.05 26.87
CA MET A 1 -34.10 -8.91 26.37
C MET A 1 -33.25 -9.38 25.19
N SER A 2 -33.58 -8.95 23.97
CA SER A 2 -32.80 -9.29 22.77
C SER A 2 -31.80 -8.18 22.51
N TYR A 3 -30.50 -8.51 22.51
CA TYR A 3 -29.46 -7.58 22.07
C TYR A 3 -29.59 -7.35 20.57
N PRO A 4 -29.39 -6.13 20.05
CA PRO A 4 -29.27 -5.94 18.61
C PRO A 4 -28.00 -6.66 18.13
N SER A 5 -28.15 -7.61 17.22
CA SER A 5 -27.04 -8.13 16.42
C SER A 5 -26.38 -6.94 15.73
N SER A 6 -25.25 -6.47 16.25
CA SER A 6 -24.45 -5.42 15.64
C SER A 6 -23.90 -5.97 14.34
N THR A 7 -24.64 -5.79 13.25
CA THR A 7 -24.19 -6.10 11.89
C THR A 7 -22.89 -5.35 11.66
N TYR A 8 -21.79 -6.10 11.60
CA TYR A 8 -20.48 -5.55 11.27
C TYR A 8 -20.59 -4.82 9.92
N GLN A 9 -20.39 -3.51 9.93
CA GLN A 9 -20.29 -2.72 8.71
C GLN A 9 -18.80 -2.64 8.36
N PRO A 10 -18.35 -3.28 7.28
CA PRO A 10 -16.98 -3.11 6.81
C PRO A 10 -16.75 -1.65 6.45
N ALA A 11 -15.48 -1.23 6.48
CA ALA A 11 -15.10 0.01 5.83
C ALA A 11 -15.60 0.00 4.38
N HIS A 12 -15.96 1.15 3.80
CA HIS A 12 -16.40 1.24 2.40
C HIS A 12 -15.20 1.06 1.44
N THR A 13 -14.45 -0.01 1.63
CA THR A 13 -13.20 -0.39 1.02
C THR A 13 -13.42 -1.72 0.29
N ARG A 14 -12.52 -2.07 -0.63
CA ARG A 14 -12.62 -3.32 -1.39
C ARG A 14 -11.26 -3.94 -1.60
N ILE A 15 -11.20 -5.27 -1.54
CA ILE A 15 -9.98 -6.01 -1.83
C ILE A 15 -9.95 -6.39 -3.32
N VAL A 16 -8.98 -5.90 -4.08
CA VAL A 16 -8.87 -6.15 -5.53
C VAL A 16 -7.75 -7.14 -5.84
N SER A 17 -8.02 -8.20 -6.60
CA SER A 17 -7.00 -9.21 -6.90
C SER A 17 -5.85 -8.67 -7.77
N PRO A 18 -4.59 -9.07 -7.51
CA PRO A 18 -3.45 -8.65 -8.31
C PRO A 18 -3.45 -9.27 -9.72
N VAL A 19 -3.04 -8.50 -10.72
CA VAL A 19 -2.72 -8.98 -12.09
C VAL A 19 -1.20 -9.07 -12.23
N SER A 20 -0.69 -10.24 -12.64
CA SER A 20 0.74 -10.49 -12.81
C SER A 20 1.29 -9.81 -14.07
N SER A 21 2.44 -9.14 -14.01
CA SER A 21 3.19 -8.67 -15.19
C SER A 21 4.72 -8.77 -14.94
N PRO A 22 5.53 -9.23 -15.92
CA PRO A 22 6.99 -9.32 -15.79
C PRO A 22 7.74 -8.12 -16.38
N SER A 23 8.85 -7.70 -15.75
CA SER A 23 9.72 -6.61 -16.20
C SER A 23 11.10 -7.09 -16.68
N SER A 24 11.57 -6.55 -17.80
CA SER A 24 12.94 -6.69 -18.34
C SER A 24 13.92 -5.67 -17.76
N GLY A 25 15.22 -6.00 -17.71
CA GLY A 25 16.29 -5.07 -17.30
C GLY A 25 17.57 -5.27 -18.12
N GLY A 26 18.13 -4.17 -18.64
CA GLY A 26 19.35 -4.12 -19.45
C GLY A 26 20.46 -3.24 -18.86
N THR A 27 21.67 -3.79 -18.90
CA THR A 27 23.02 -3.25 -19.20
C THR A 27 23.62 -1.98 -18.57
N ARG A 28 24.59 -2.24 -17.67
CA ARG A 28 26.01 -1.79 -17.52
C ARG A 28 26.45 -0.35 -17.90
N THR A 29 27.15 0.29 -16.94
CA THR A 29 27.76 1.64 -16.94
C THR A 29 29.27 1.67 -17.29
N SER A 30 29.73 2.80 -17.86
CA SER A 30 31.14 3.10 -18.25
C SER A 30 31.82 4.13 -17.31
N THR A 31 33.16 4.06 -17.21
CA THR A 31 34.06 4.48 -16.12
C THR A 31 34.61 5.93 -16.16
N LEU A 32 33.98 6.87 -16.90
CA LEU A 32 34.42 8.28 -16.94
C LEU A 32 33.70 9.21 -15.94
N GLN A 33 32.71 8.71 -15.20
CA GLN A 33 31.83 9.50 -14.33
C GLN A 33 32.42 9.80 -12.93
N ALA A 34 33.31 8.95 -12.42
CA ALA A 34 33.70 8.91 -11.00
C ALA A 34 34.45 10.14 -10.48
N LYS A 35 35.10 10.94 -11.34
CA LYS A 35 35.89 12.12 -10.93
C LYS A 35 35.06 13.40 -10.77
N ILE A 36 33.83 13.42 -11.32
CA ILE A 36 32.91 14.56 -11.18
C ILE A 36 32.04 14.38 -9.93
N ASP A 37 31.80 13.13 -9.51
CA ASP A 37 30.89 12.80 -8.41
C ASP A 37 31.40 13.16 -7.01
N THR A 38 32.71 13.43 -6.86
CA THR A 38 33.38 13.61 -5.55
C THR A 38 33.61 15.06 -5.12
N SER A 39 33.16 16.06 -5.89
CA SER A 39 33.31 17.46 -5.45
C SER A 39 32.47 17.75 -4.19
N PRO A 40 32.95 18.54 -3.22
CA PRO A 40 32.19 18.85 -1.99
C PRO A 40 30.80 19.43 -2.27
N ARG A 41 30.67 20.21 -3.34
CA ARG A 41 29.41 20.77 -3.83
C ARG A 41 28.48 19.68 -4.39
N GLN A 42 29.00 18.73 -5.16
CA GLN A 42 28.23 17.59 -5.66
C GLN A 42 27.75 16.68 -4.54
N VAL A 43 28.61 16.40 -3.55
CA VAL A 43 28.25 15.54 -2.40
C VAL A 43 27.11 16.18 -1.58
N MET A 44 27.15 17.50 -1.35
CA MET A 44 26.03 18.21 -0.73
C MET A 44 24.76 18.22 -1.59
N GLN A 45 24.90 18.36 -2.91
CA GLN A 45 23.76 18.31 -3.84
C GLN A 45 23.14 16.90 -3.89
N GLN A 46 23.95 15.84 -3.90
CA GLN A 46 23.51 14.45 -3.80
C GLN A 46 22.82 14.16 -2.47
N LYS A 47 23.34 14.66 -1.34
CA LYS A 47 22.66 14.56 -0.03
C LYS A 47 21.30 15.26 -0.04
N ARG A 48 21.19 16.46 -0.63
CA ARG A 48 19.89 17.15 -0.79
C ARG A 48 18.93 16.38 -1.67
N VAL A 49 19.40 15.85 -2.81
CA VAL A 49 18.58 15.01 -3.70
C VAL A 49 18.17 13.72 -2.99
N ALA A 50 19.02 13.10 -2.17
CA ALA A 50 18.70 11.92 -1.40
C ALA A 50 17.66 12.21 -0.31
N ILE A 51 17.74 13.35 0.39
CA ILE A 51 16.73 13.79 1.36
C ILE A 51 15.40 14.07 0.65
N LEU A 52 15.40 14.82 -0.44
CA LEU A 52 14.18 15.13 -1.20
C LEU A 52 13.54 13.88 -1.81
N LYS A 53 14.36 12.97 -2.38
CA LYS A 53 13.89 11.67 -2.83
C LYS A 53 13.34 10.87 -1.66
N GLY A 54 14.01 10.82 -0.51
CA GLY A 54 13.52 10.19 0.70
C GLY A 54 12.14 10.73 1.10
N VAL A 55 11.97 12.05 1.18
CA VAL A 55 10.69 12.69 1.52
C VAL A 55 9.59 12.38 0.49
N ILE A 56 9.91 12.38 -0.81
CA ILE A 56 8.94 12.09 -1.88
C ILE A 56 8.60 10.59 -1.94
N ILE A 57 9.57 9.70 -1.69
CA ILE A 57 9.36 8.24 -1.59
C ILE A 57 8.49 7.93 -0.37
N GLN A 58 8.74 8.59 0.78
CA GLN A 58 7.91 8.48 1.99
C GLN A 58 6.47 8.93 1.71
N ARG A 59 6.27 9.96 0.87
CA ARG A 59 4.93 10.36 0.42
C ARG A 59 4.26 9.39 -0.55
N LYS A 60 5.03 8.51 -1.21
CA LYS A 60 4.51 7.50 -2.12
C LYS A 60 4.45 6.10 -1.50
N GLY A 61 4.97 5.90 -0.29
CA GLY A 61 4.96 4.62 0.42
C GLY A 61 4.14 4.71 1.70
N LEU A 62 4.19 3.63 2.49
CA LEU A 62 3.60 3.62 3.82
C LEU A 62 4.38 4.54 4.78
N PRO A 63 3.69 5.26 5.69
CA PRO A 63 4.33 5.91 6.82
C PRO A 63 5.22 4.92 7.59
N ALA A 64 6.41 5.37 8.00
CA ALA A 64 7.43 4.47 8.55
C ALA A 64 6.95 3.64 9.77
N GLY A 65 6.17 4.23 10.68
CA GLY A 65 5.60 3.53 11.84
C GLY A 65 4.62 2.44 11.42
N LEU A 66 3.61 2.79 10.63
CA LEU A 66 2.65 1.83 10.08
C LEU A 66 3.36 0.71 9.31
N LYS A 67 4.33 1.05 8.45
CA LYS A 67 5.12 0.07 7.71
C LYS A 67 5.78 -0.93 8.67
N ALA A 68 6.52 -0.44 9.68
CA ALA A 68 7.20 -1.29 10.65
C ALA A 68 6.22 -2.18 11.42
N GLY A 69 5.07 -1.64 11.85
CA GLY A 69 4.03 -2.40 12.53
C GLY A 69 3.46 -3.53 11.66
N ILE A 70 3.17 -3.25 10.38
CA ILE A 70 2.69 -4.27 9.44
C ILE A 70 3.75 -5.35 9.20
N GLU A 71 5.01 -4.96 8.98
CA GLU A 71 6.13 -5.90 8.77
C GLU A 71 6.34 -6.80 9.99
N GLN A 72 6.26 -6.23 11.20
CA GLN A 72 6.40 -6.97 12.46
C GLN A 72 5.26 -7.98 12.68
N LEU A 73 4.01 -7.59 12.38
CA LEU A 73 2.85 -8.47 12.58
C LEU A 73 2.70 -9.54 11.49
N SER A 74 3.13 -9.25 10.27
CA SER A 74 2.96 -10.15 9.11
C SER A 74 4.19 -11.00 8.79
N GLY A 75 5.38 -10.56 9.18
CA GLY A 75 6.65 -11.16 8.75
C GLY A 75 7.00 -10.92 7.28
N MET A 76 6.33 -9.98 6.60
CA MET A 76 6.51 -9.66 5.18
C MET A 76 7.03 -8.24 5.01
N SER A 77 8.03 -8.02 4.13
CA SER A 77 8.48 -6.67 3.78
C SER A 77 7.40 -5.89 3.06
N MET A 78 7.27 -4.60 3.35
CA MET A 78 6.32 -3.67 2.72
C MET A 78 7.05 -2.57 1.93
N ASP A 79 8.32 -2.79 1.55
CA ASP A 79 9.18 -1.82 0.84
C ASP A 79 8.65 -1.42 -0.54
N ASP A 80 7.98 -2.33 -1.23
CA ASP A 80 7.46 -2.16 -2.58
C ASP A 80 6.03 -1.57 -2.60
N VAL A 81 5.45 -1.32 -1.43
CA VAL A 81 4.09 -0.79 -1.32
C VAL A 81 4.04 0.68 -1.70
N ARG A 82 3.11 1.02 -2.59
CA ARG A 82 2.88 2.37 -3.09
C ARG A 82 1.50 2.86 -2.70
N VAL A 83 1.44 4.07 -2.15
CA VAL A 83 0.21 4.74 -1.75
C VAL A 83 -0.07 5.89 -2.70
N HIS A 84 -1.24 5.83 -3.31
CA HIS A 84 -1.79 6.84 -4.21
C HIS A 84 -2.84 7.65 -3.45
N TYR A 85 -2.39 8.66 -2.72
CA TYR A 85 -3.25 9.60 -1.99
C TYR A 85 -4.08 10.47 -2.96
N ASN A 86 -5.29 10.83 -2.55
CA ASN A 86 -6.21 11.68 -3.33
C ASN A 86 -6.50 11.13 -4.74
N SER A 87 -6.57 9.80 -4.88
CA SER A 87 -6.84 9.11 -6.14
C SER A 87 -8.32 9.18 -6.51
N ALA A 88 -8.60 9.41 -7.79
CA ALA A 88 -9.97 9.30 -8.33
C ALA A 88 -10.41 7.84 -8.58
N LYS A 89 -9.48 6.86 -8.53
CA LYS A 89 -9.79 5.47 -8.89
C LYS A 89 -10.83 4.79 -8.00
N PRO A 90 -10.82 4.96 -6.66
CA PRO A 90 -11.80 4.27 -5.80
C PRO A 90 -13.26 4.58 -6.17
N ALA A 91 -13.56 5.82 -6.58
CA ALA A 91 -14.89 6.20 -7.04
C ALA A 91 -15.37 5.39 -8.27
N GLY A 92 -14.44 5.01 -9.16
CA GLY A 92 -14.74 4.21 -10.35
C GLY A 92 -15.19 2.78 -10.05
N VAL A 93 -15.00 2.30 -8.81
CA VAL A 93 -15.55 1.04 -8.31
C VAL A 93 -16.56 1.24 -7.19
N GLY A 94 -16.91 2.48 -6.82
CA GLY A 94 -17.81 2.74 -5.69
C GLY A 94 -17.20 2.38 -4.33
N ALA A 95 -15.89 2.60 -4.16
CA ALA A 95 -15.17 2.45 -2.90
C ALA A 95 -14.52 3.78 -2.48
N LEU A 96 -14.18 3.90 -1.20
CA LEU A 96 -13.42 5.02 -0.63
C LEU A 96 -11.91 4.78 -0.71
N ALA A 97 -11.50 3.51 -0.62
CA ALA A 97 -10.13 3.07 -0.83
C ALA A 97 -10.13 1.62 -1.31
N TYR A 98 -8.99 1.19 -1.88
CA TYR A 98 -8.76 -0.22 -2.18
C TYR A 98 -7.26 -0.53 -2.33
N ALA A 99 -6.90 -1.78 -2.06
CA ALA A 99 -5.59 -2.35 -2.34
C ALA A 99 -5.62 -3.29 -3.56
N GLN A 100 -4.61 -3.20 -4.41
CA GLN A 100 -4.40 -4.08 -5.55
C GLN A 100 -2.90 -4.39 -5.73
N GLY A 101 -2.51 -5.62 -5.41
CA GLY A 101 -1.10 -6.01 -5.37
C GLY A 101 -0.35 -5.20 -4.32
N SER A 102 0.68 -4.46 -4.75
CA SER A 102 1.45 -3.56 -3.89
C SER A 102 0.98 -2.10 -3.99
N ASP A 103 -0.14 -1.81 -4.67
CA ASP A 103 -0.68 -0.46 -4.80
C ASP A 103 -1.92 -0.26 -3.92
N ILE A 104 -1.93 0.83 -3.15
CA ILE A 104 -3.05 1.28 -2.33
C ILE A 104 -3.56 2.60 -2.90
N TYR A 105 -4.87 2.70 -3.15
CA TYR A 105 -5.50 3.91 -3.66
C TYR A 105 -6.46 4.47 -2.61
N LEU A 106 -6.24 5.71 -2.19
CA LEU A 106 -7.10 6.41 -1.23
C LEU A 106 -7.82 7.55 -1.93
N ALA A 107 -9.15 7.62 -1.81
CA ALA A 107 -9.89 8.78 -2.28
C ALA A 107 -9.52 10.04 -1.44
N PRO A 108 -9.81 11.25 -1.95
CA PRO A 108 -9.52 12.47 -1.20
C PRO A 108 -10.11 12.45 0.22
N GLY A 109 -9.26 12.70 1.22
CA GLY A 109 -9.66 12.70 2.64
C GLY A 109 -9.90 11.32 3.27
N GLN A 110 -9.53 10.23 2.60
CA GLN A 110 -9.75 8.84 3.08
C GLN A 110 -8.50 8.18 3.66
N ASP A 111 -7.50 8.97 4.06
CA ASP A 111 -6.22 8.49 4.59
C ASP A 111 -6.36 7.59 5.84
N ARG A 112 -7.46 7.73 6.58
CA ARG A 112 -7.83 6.86 7.72
C ARG A 112 -7.95 5.38 7.34
N HIS A 113 -8.17 5.05 6.07
CA HIS A 113 -8.28 3.67 5.60
C HIS A 113 -6.91 3.03 5.33
N LEU A 114 -5.82 3.80 5.39
CA LEU A 114 -4.50 3.33 4.96
C LEU A 114 -4.03 2.07 5.69
N ALA A 115 -4.17 2.02 7.01
CA ALA A 115 -3.73 0.86 7.79
C ALA A 115 -4.53 -0.41 7.45
N HIS A 116 -5.83 -0.25 7.23
CA HIS A 116 -6.72 -1.31 6.77
C HIS A 116 -6.32 -1.82 5.38
N GLU A 117 -6.11 -0.91 4.41
CA GLU A 117 -5.67 -1.28 3.05
C GLU A 117 -4.27 -1.92 3.04
N ALA A 118 -3.37 -1.49 3.92
CA ALA A 118 -2.05 -2.10 4.06
C ALA A 118 -2.16 -3.56 4.52
N TRP A 119 -3.12 -3.89 5.38
CA TRP A 119 -3.36 -5.28 5.77
C TRP A 119 -3.94 -6.12 4.62
N HIS A 120 -4.75 -5.52 3.74
CA HIS A 120 -5.21 -6.21 2.54
C HIS A 120 -4.05 -6.61 1.61
N VAL A 121 -3.00 -5.80 1.50
CA VAL A 121 -1.80 -6.19 0.75
C VAL A 121 -1.18 -7.47 1.34
N VAL A 122 -1.12 -7.59 2.67
CA VAL A 122 -0.65 -8.81 3.36
C VAL A 122 -1.53 -10.01 3.00
N GLN A 123 -2.85 -9.85 3.07
CA GLN A 123 -3.80 -10.93 2.74
C GLN A 123 -3.67 -11.40 1.28
N GLN A 124 -3.46 -10.46 0.35
CA GLN A 124 -3.22 -10.77 -1.07
C GLN A 124 -1.93 -11.57 -1.26
N ARG A 125 -0.84 -11.18 -0.58
CA ARG A 125 0.45 -11.89 -0.64
C ARG A 125 0.41 -13.26 0.00
N GLN A 126 -0.43 -13.45 1.00
CA GLN A 126 -0.71 -14.77 1.59
C GLN A 126 -1.58 -15.66 0.68
N GLY A 127 -2.06 -15.16 -0.46
CA GLY A 127 -2.88 -15.92 -1.40
C GLY A 127 -4.29 -16.24 -0.87
N ARG A 128 -4.74 -15.57 0.19
CA ARG A 128 -6.05 -15.81 0.82
C ARG A 128 -7.18 -15.08 0.10
N VAL A 129 -6.85 -14.05 -0.67
CA VAL A 129 -7.81 -13.23 -1.42
C VAL A 129 -8.11 -13.90 -2.76
N ARG A 130 -9.25 -14.58 -2.83
CA ARG A 130 -9.81 -15.12 -4.08
C ARG A 130 -10.94 -14.21 -4.59
N PRO A 131 -11.05 -13.92 -5.89
CA PRO A 131 -12.18 -13.16 -6.41
C PRO A 131 -13.50 -13.84 -6.02
N THR A 132 -14.43 -13.10 -5.44
CA THR A 132 -15.80 -13.57 -5.17
C THR A 132 -16.79 -12.92 -6.14
N ILE A 133 -16.53 -11.68 -6.56
CA ILE A 133 -17.35 -10.92 -7.49
C ILE A 133 -16.49 -10.12 -8.49
N GLY A 134 -17.11 -9.64 -9.56
CA GLY A 134 -16.50 -8.69 -10.50
C GLY A 134 -17.23 -7.36 -10.47
N VAL A 135 -16.52 -6.24 -10.28
CA VAL A 135 -17.09 -4.89 -10.39
C VAL A 135 -16.30 -4.07 -11.40
N ASN A 136 -16.98 -3.60 -12.45
CA ASN A 136 -16.36 -2.81 -13.53
C ASN A 136 -15.09 -3.46 -14.11
N GLY A 137 -15.10 -4.79 -14.25
CA GLY A 137 -13.96 -5.56 -14.76
C GLY A 137 -12.85 -5.85 -13.74
N MET A 138 -12.99 -5.39 -12.49
CA MET A 138 -12.06 -5.71 -11.40
C MET A 138 -12.57 -6.88 -10.56
N ALA A 139 -11.70 -7.86 -10.33
CA ALA A 139 -11.94 -8.96 -9.40
C ALA A 139 -11.88 -8.46 -7.96
N VAL A 140 -13.00 -8.53 -7.25
CA VAL A 140 -13.16 -8.06 -5.87
C VAL A 140 -13.43 -9.25 -4.94
N ASN A 141 -12.88 -9.21 -3.74
CA ASN A 141 -13.26 -10.08 -2.62
C ASN A 141 -14.07 -9.29 -1.59
N ASP A 142 -15.19 -9.85 -1.15
CA ASP A 142 -16.13 -9.28 -0.16
C ASP A 142 -16.27 -10.15 1.11
N ASN A 143 -15.26 -10.97 1.41
CA ASN A 143 -15.29 -11.86 2.57
C ASN A 143 -15.16 -11.08 3.88
N VAL A 144 -16.27 -11.04 4.63
CA VAL A 144 -16.40 -10.35 5.93
C VAL A 144 -15.33 -10.75 6.96
N GLN A 145 -14.83 -11.99 6.92
CA GLN A 145 -13.76 -12.41 7.83
C GLN A 145 -12.42 -11.73 7.51
N LEU A 146 -12.11 -11.54 6.22
CA LEU A 146 -10.89 -10.85 5.79
C LEU A 146 -10.97 -9.35 6.09
N GLU A 147 -12.14 -8.74 5.89
CA GLU A 147 -12.41 -7.34 6.26
C GLU A 147 -12.18 -7.10 7.76
N ARG A 148 -12.74 -7.97 8.61
CA ARG A 148 -12.59 -7.86 10.07
C ARG A 148 -11.15 -8.02 10.51
N GLU A 149 -10.43 -8.95 9.90
CA GLU A 149 -9.01 -9.13 10.18
C GLU A 149 -8.22 -7.88 9.79
N ALA A 150 -8.53 -7.26 8.65
CA ALA A 150 -7.89 -6.03 8.20
C ALA A 150 -8.14 -4.85 9.15
N ASP A 151 -9.35 -4.71 9.68
CA ASP A 151 -9.67 -3.71 10.71
C ASP A 151 -8.83 -3.91 11.97
N ILE A 152 -8.83 -5.12 12.54
CA ILE A 152 -8.15 -5.42 13.80
C ILE A 152 -6.64 -5.26 13.65
N MET A 153 -6.07 -5.85 12.60
CA MET A 153 -4.63 -5.91 12.43
C MET A 153 -4.07 -4.59 11.89
N GLY A 154 -4.82 -3.89 11.04
CA GLY A 154 -4.48 -2.53 10.61
C GLY A 154 -4.42 -1.58 11.80
N ALA A 155 -5.45 -1.56 12.66
CA ALA A 155 -5.45 -0.73 13.87
C ALA A 155 -4.32 -1.10 14.83
N ARG A 156 -4.00 -2.40 14.97
CA ARG A 156 -2.88 -2.85 15.80
C ARG A 156 -1.54 -2.38 15.26
N ALA A 157 -1.33 -2.42 13.95
CA ALA A 157 -0.09 -2.00 13.32
C ALA A 157 0.13 -0.47 13.42
N ASP A 158 -0.94 0.31 13.31
CA ASP A 158 -0.89 1.78 13.38
C ASP A 158 -0.57 2.29 14.80
N GLY A 159 -0.89 1.49 15.84
CA GLY A 159 -0.62 1.82 17.23
C GLY A 159 0.72 1.32 17.80
N MET A 160 1.59 0.72 16.98
CA MET A 160 2.93 0.25 17.37
C MET A 160 3.97 1.36 17.24
#